data_AF-A0A0L6I1K8-F1
#
_entry.id   AF-A0A0L6I1K8-F1
#
_cell.length_a   1.000
_cell.length_b   1.000
_cell.length_c   1.000
_cell.angle_alpha   90.00
_cell.angle_beta   90.00
_cell.angle_gamma   90.00
#
_symmetry.space_group_name_H-M   'P 1'
#
loop_
_entity.id
_entity.type
_entity.pdbx_description
1 polymer ?
#
loop_
_entity_poly.entity_id
_entity_poly.type
_entity_poly.pdbx_seq_one_letter_code
_entity_poly.pdbx_strand_id
1 'polypeptide(L)'
;MTPRRFRKSAIAAEIIAEPATHLRRQRRHTQDMLFDHYTNSPTLRQEAGERFVRSISELRDRALGPTIDTGDGIVQLDTVTGEVTDLDENALPESVGGALAGCRDPEDSPHAPRGEICPMARMGTCFTCPNAIITVEHLPALVLVNAVSAPDAAVNPTTWQKVWGFIHEATVTILQMFPRDAVEEARLHTDEVLVDLGLRHEMRGPADA
;
A
#
# COMPACT_ATOMS: atom_id res chain seq x y z
N MET A 1 20.49 8.87 -51.19
CA MET A 1 19.25 9.33 -50.52
C MET A 1 19.04 8.45 -49.28
N THR A 2 19.67 8.81 -48.16
CA THR A 2 19.74 7.96 -46.96
C THR A 2 18.41 8.06 -46.19
N PRO A 3 17.79 6.94 -45.78
CA PRO A 3 16.41 6.95 -45.34
C PRO A 3 16.27 7.62 -43.97
N ARG A 4 15.66 8.82 -43.98
CA ARG A 4 15.50 9.74 -42.84
C ARG A 4 14.64 9.17 -41.69
N ARG A 5 13.86 8.11 -41.94
CA ARG A 5 12.99 7.46 -40.94
C ARG A 5 13.73 6.51 -39.97
N PHE A 6 14.71 5.73 -40.43
CA PHE A 6 15.45 4.81 -39.55
C PHE A 6 16.23 5.50 -38.43
N ARG A 7 16.67 6.75 -38.68
CA ARG A 7 17.42 7.54 -37.70
C ARG A 7 16.58 7.91 -36.48
N LYS A 8 15.29 8.23 -36.65
CA LYS A 8 14.42 8.62 -35.52
C LYS A 8 14.08 7.43 -34.62
N SER A 9 13.82 6.26 -35.20
CA SER A 9 13.52 5.02 -34.46
C SER A 9 14.73 4.57 -33.62
N ALA A 10 15.93 4.61 -34.20
CA ALA A 10 17.16 4.28 -33.48
C ALA A 10 17.45 5.25 -32.32
N ILE A 11 17.21 6.55 -32.53
CA ILE A 11 17.34 7.57 -31.48
C ILE A 11 16.31 7.36 -30.36
N ALA A 12 15.06 7.01 -30.71
CA ALA A 12 14.03 6.69 -29.71
C ALA A 12 14.45 5.48 -28.85
N ALA A 13 14.98 4.41 -29.46
CA ALA A 13 15.49 3.26 -28.73
C ALA A 13 16.67 3.62 -27.79
N GLU A 14 17.60 4.47 -28.24
CA GLU A 14 18.72 4.97 -27.42
C GLU A 14 18.22 5.78 -26.20
N ILE A 15 17.20 6.63 -26.39
CA ILE A 15 16.59 7.42 -25.31
C ILE A 15 15.86 6.52 -24.30
N ILE A 16 15.15 5.49 -24.78
CA ILE A 16 14.41 4.56 -23.91
C ILE A 16 15.36 3.76 -23.03
N ALA A 17 16.49 3.31 -23.59
CA ALA A 17 17.50 2.51 -22.89
C ALA A 17 18.25 3.32 -21.81
N GLU A 18 18.62 4.58 -22.09
CA GLU A 18 19.46 5.38 -21.18
C GLU A 18 18.99 6.85 -21.05
N PRO A 19 17.79 7.12 -20.52
CA PRO A 19 17.17 8.45 -20.59
C PRO A 19 17.96 9.54 -19.86
N ALA A 20 18.48 9.24 -18.66
CA ALA A 20 19.24 10.20 -17.86
C ALA A 20 20.61 10.54 -18.48
N THR A 21 21.30 9.54 -19.02
CA THR A 21 22.60 9.71 -19.67
C THR A 21 22.47 10.46 -20.98
N HIS A 22 21.42 10.19 -21.75
CA HIS A 22 21.17 10.84 -23.03
C HIS A 22 20.92 12.35 -22.88
N LEU A 23 20.12 12.76 -21.90
CA LEU A 23 19.82 14.17 -21.60
C LEU A 23 21.04 14.96 -21.10
N ARG A 24 21.95 14.31 -20.35
CA ARG A 24 23.16 14.94 -19.79
C ARG A 24 24.27 15.10 -20.83
N ARG A 25 24.46 14.11 -21.71
CA ARG A 25 25.58 14.12 -22.66
C ARG A 25 25.37 15.03 -23.87
N GLN A 26 24.12 15.42 -24.18
CA GLN A 26 23.76 16.24 -25.36
C GLN A 26 24.44 15.77 -26.65
N ARG A 27 24.68 14.46 -26.76
CA ARG A 27 25.72 13.89 -27.64
C ARG A 27 25.42 14.05 -29.13
N ARG A 28 24.14 14.24 -29.47
CA ARG A 28 23.65 14.42 -30.84
C ARG A 28 22.81 15.69 -30.99
N HIS A 29 22.06 16.06 -29.95
CA HIS A 29 21.07 17.13 -29.96
C HIS A 29 21.19 17.95 -28.69
N THR A 30 20.95 19.26 -28.81
CA THR A 30 20.59 20.10 -27.67
C THR A 30 19.27 19.59 -27.07
N GLN A 31 19.02 19.93 -25.81
CA GLN A 31 17.75 19.55 -25.16
C GLN A 31 16.55 20.09 -25.96
N ASP A 32 16.60 21.33 -26.42
CA ASP A 32 15.54 21.94 -27.24
C ASP A 32 15.25 21.13 -28.51
N MET A 33 16.28 20.77 -29.29
CA MET A 33 16.11 19.94 -30.49
C MET A 33 15.57 18.54 -30.20
N LEU A 34 15.91 17.98 -29.04
CA LEU A 34 15.37 16.69 -28.60
C LEU A 34 13.86 16.78 -28.33
N PHE A 35 13.44 17.81 -27.59
CA PHE A 35 12.04 18.06 -27.24
C PHE A 35 11.19 18.46 -28.45
N ASP A 36 11.73 19.25 -29.39
CA ASP A 36 10.95 19.69 -30.55
C ASP A 36 10.75 18.58 -31.59
N HIS A 37 11.72 17.69 -31.76
CA HIS A 37 11.77 16.80 -32.93
C HIS A 37 11.75 15.31 -32.66
N TYR A 38 12.04 14.86 -31.42
CA TYR A 38 12.24 13.45 -31.10
C TYR A 38 11.28 12.93 -30.03
N THR A 39 10.88 13.72 -29.03
CA THR A 39 9.86 13.32 -28.04
C THR A 39 8.46 13.10 -28.65
N ASN A 40 8.21 13.68 -29.82
CA ASN A 40 6.97 13.48 -30.59
C ASN A 40 6.88 12.16 -31.37
N SER A 41 7.82 11.23 -31.16
CA SER A 41 7.75 9.89 -31.74
C SER A 41 6.62 9.06 -31.10
N PRO A 42 5.79 8.34 -31.88
CA PRO A 42 4.76 7.45 -31.34
C PRO A 42 5.29 6.47 -30.28
N THR A 43 6.48 5.90 -30.49
CA THR A 43 7.12 4.97 -29.55
C THR A 43 7.48 5.63 -28.21
N LEU A 44 7.99 6.87 -28.24
CA LEU A 44 8.34 7.59 -27.01
C LEU A 44 7.08 8.06 -26.26
N ARG A 45 6.01 8.42 -26.97
CA ARG A 45 4.73 8.74 -26.33
C ARG A 45 4.08 7.52 -25.70
N GLN A 46 4.15 6.36 -26.37
CA GLN A 46 3.66 5.11 -25.81
C GLN A 46 4.43 4.75 -24.54
N GLU A 47 5.76 4.74 -24.58
CA GLU A 47 6.60 4.47 -23.42
C GLU A 47 6.34 5.46 -22.27
N ALA A 48 6.25 6.76 -22.58
CA ALA A 48 5.93 7.77 -21.58
C ALA A 48 4.52 7.56 -20.98
N GLY A 49 3.55 7.20 -21.82
CA GLY A 49 2.20 6.85 -21.41
C GLY A 49 2.17 5.63 -20.49
N GLU A 50 2.85 4.54 -20.86
CA GLU A 50 2.96 3.33 -20.06
C GLU A 50 3.63 3.60 -18.71
N ARG A 51 4.71 4.39 -18.68
CA ARG A 51 5.37 4.79 -17.43
C ARG A 51 4.45 5.64 -16.56
N PHE A 52 3.72 6.58 -17.16
CA PHE A 52 2.79 7.46 -16.45
C PHE A 52 1.61 6.68 -15.86
N VAL A 53 0.96 5.83 -16.67
CA VAL A 53 -0.12 4.93 -16.22
C VAL A 53 0.38 4.02 -15.11
N ARG A 54 1.54 3.38 -15.26
CA ARG A 54 2.14 2.56 -14.20
C ARG A 54 2.35 3.37 -12.92
N SER A 55 2.89 4.58 -13.02
CA SER A 55 3.14 5.43 -11.85
C SER A 55 1.83 5.82 -11.15
N ILE A 56 0.78 6.14 -11.91
CA ILE A 56 -0.54 6.44 -11.36
C ILE A 56 -1.17 5.20 -10.74
N SER A 57 -1.11 4.05 -11.41
CA SER A 57 -1.62 2.79 -10.89
C SER A 57 -0.91 2.42 -9.59
N GLU A 58 0.42 2.52 -9.54
CA GLU A 58 1.17 2.31 -8.30
C GLU A 58 0.80 3.33 -7.21
N LEU A 59 0.58 4.60 -7.55
CA LEU A 59 0.14 5.61 -6.57
C LEU A 59 -1.28 5.32 -6.07
N ARG A 60 -2.19 4.91 -6.95
CA ARG A 60 -3.55 4.49 -6.62
C ARG A 60 -3.52 3.24 -5.75
N ASP A 61 -2.77 2.21 -6.15
CA ASP A 61 -2.68 0.94 -5.45
C ASP A 61 -2.04 1.14 -4.06
N ARG A 62 -1.18 2.15 -3.89
CA ARG A 62 -0.69 2.61 -2.57
C ARG A 62 -1.67 3.47 -1.78
N ALA A 63 -2.60 4.14 -2.47
CA ALA A 63 -3.62 4.99 -1.85
C ALA A 63 -4.85 4.19 -1.39
N LEU A 64 -5.10 3.03 -2.00
CA LEU A 64 -6.11 2.10 -1.55
C LEU A 64 -5.67 1.44 -0.23
N GLY A 65 -6.62 1.18 0.66
CA GLY A 65 -6.37 0.39 1.86
C GLY A 65 -6.82 -1.06 1.68
N PRO A 66 -7.03 -1.79 2.78
CA PRO A 66 -7.23 -3.23 2.76
C PRO A 66 -8.54 -3.64 2.07
N THR A 67 -8.54 -4.85 1.52
CA THR A 67 -9.76 -5.56 1.10
C THR A 67 -10.31 -6.33 2.30
N ILE A 68 -11.60 -6.21 2.57
CA ILE A 68 -12.25 -6.75 3.77
C ILE A 68 -13.44 -7.59 3.32
N ASP A 69 -13.45 -8.87 3.69
CA ASP A 69 -14.62 -9.74 3.62
C ASP A 69 -15.33 -9.70 4.98
N THR A 70 -16.50 -9.08 5.01
CA THR A 70 -17.32 -8.93 6.22
C THR A 70 -18.23 -10.13 6.48
N GLY A 71 -18.26 -11.12 5.58
CA GLY A 71 -19.21 -12.22 5.55
C GLY A 71 -20.52 -11.89 4.83
N ASP A 72 -20.95 -10.62 4.83
CA ASP A 72 -22.12 -10.12 4.10
C ASP A 72 -21.75 -9.53 2.73
N GLY A 73 -20.46 -9.27 2.51
CA GLY A 73 -19.94 -8.71 1.27
C GLY A 73 -18.45 -8.42 1.35
N ILE A 74 -17.87 -8.07 0.20
CA ILE A 74 -16.46 -7.68 0.11
C ILE A 74 -16.40 -6.18 -0.13
N VAL A 75 -15.58 -5.49 0.65
CA VAL A 75 -15.39 -4.04 0.54
C VAL A 75 -13.92 -3.69 0.47
N GLN A 76 -13.62 -2.50 -0.04
CA GLN A 76 -12.30 -1.89 0.04
C GLN A 76 -12.40 -0.59 0.85
N LEU A 77 -11.54 -0.46 1.86
CA LEU A 77 -11.43 0.73 2.68
C LEU A 77 -10.33 1.64 2.14
N ASP A 78 -10.62 2.91 1.90
CA ASP A 78 -9.60 3.95 1.81
C ASP A 78 -9.26 4.41 3.23
N THR A 79 -8.06 4.10 3.70
CA THR A 79 -7.63 4.41 5.07
C THR A 79 -7.30 5.89 5.29
N VAL A 80 -7.19 6.68 4.22
CA VAL A 80 -6.92 8.12 4.28
C VAL A 80 -8.22 8.91 4.37
N THR A 81 -9.23 8.51 3.59
CA THR A 81 -10.53 9.21 3.55
C THR A 81 -11.60 8.57 4.42
N GLY A 82 -11.44 7.29 4.77
CA GLY A 82 -12.47 6.48 5.43
C GLY A 82 -13.57 6.00 4.48
N GLU A 83 -13.45 6.26 3.18
CA GLU A 83 -14.44 5.83 2.20
C GLU A 83 -14.43 4.31 2.04
N VAL A 84 -15.63 3.71 1.99
CA VAL A 84 -15.83 2.27 1.83
C VAL A 84 -16.46 2.04 0.47
N THR A 85 -15.84 1.20 -0.34
CA THR A 85 -16.33 0.83 -1.68
C THR A 85 -16.70 -0.64 -1.70
N ASP A 86 -17.94 -0.95 -2.06
CA ASP A 86 -18.37 -2.34 -2.29
C ASP A 86 -17.68 -2.93 -3.52
N LEU A 87 -17.19 -4.16 -3.39
CA LEU A 87 -16.58 -4.93 -4.46
C LEU A 87 -17.48 -6.10 -4.85
N ASP A 88 -17.22 -6.67 -6.02
CA ASP A 88 -17.87 -7.91 -6.46
C ASP A 88 -17.52 -9.08 -5.53
N GLU A 89 -18.44 -10.02 -5.33
CA GLU A 89 -18.23 -11.22 -4.49
C GLU A 89 -17.03 -12.08 -4.94
N ASN A 90 -16.65 -12.00 -6.23
CA ASN A 90 -15.50 -12.69 -6.79
C ASN A 90 -14.21 -11.86 -6.74
N ALA A 91 -14.24 -10.66 -6.13
CA ALA A 91 -13.10 -9.76 -6.06
C ALA A 91 -12.15 -10.08 -4.90
N LEU A 92 -12.46 -11.07 -4.04
CA LEU A 92 -11.54 -11.49 -2.98
C LEU A 92 -10.29 -12.10 -3.63
N PRO A 93 -9.12 -11.47 -3.50
CA PRO A 93 -7.91 -12.00 -4.10
C PRO A 93 -7.47 -13.26 -3.34
N GLU A 94 -6.74 -14.14 -4.01
CA GLU A 94 -5.98 -15.17 -3.31
C GLU A 94 -5.05 -14.50 -2.30
N SER A 95 -4.93 -15.11 -1.12
CA SER A 95 -4.09 -14.61 -0.04
C SER A 95 -3.12 -15.69 0.42
N VAL A 96 -1.93 -15.26 0.81
CA VAL A 96 -1.03 -16.06 1.65
C VAL A 96 -1.19 -15.62 3.10
N GLY A 97 -1.00 -16.55 4.04
CA GLY A 97 -1.04 -16.24 5.47
C GLY A 97 0.01 -15.18 5.82
N GLY A 98 -0.43 -13.98 6.18
CA GLY A 98 0.42 -12.94 6.75
C GLY A 98 0.46 -13.01 8.28
N ALA A 99 1.21 -12.11 8.90
CA ALA A 99 1.38 -12.13 10.36
C ALA A 99 0.12 -11.73 11.14
N LEU A 100 -0.69 -10.81 10.59
CA LEU A 100 -1.89 -10.26 11.26
C LEU A 100 -3.15 -10.29 10.38
N ALA A 101 -2.95 -10.34 9.06
CA ALA A 101 -3.98 -10.38 8.03
C ALA A 101 -3.49 -11.26 6.88
N GLY A 102 -4.40 -11.70 6.01
CA GLY A 102 -4.04 -12.28 4.72
C GLY A 102 -3.28 -11.27 3.88
N CYS A 103 -2.35 -11.73 3.05
CA CYS A 103 -1.56 -10.87 2.17
C CYS A 103 -1.73 -11.30 0.71
N ARG A 104 -2.09 -10.36 -0.16
CA ARG A 104 -2.18 -10.57 -1.61
C ARG A 104 -0.81 -10.90 -2.22
N ASP A 105 0.20 -10.12 -1.85
CA ASP A 105 1.57 -10.29 -2.36
C ASP A 105 2.59 -9.71 -1.35
N PRO A 106 3.38 -10.56 -0.66
CA PRO A 106 4.41 -10.11 0.27
C PRO A 106 5.62 -9.42 -0.39
N GLU A 107 5.88 -9.66 -1.68
CA GLU A 107 7.00 -9.09 -2.44
C GLU A 107 6.63 -7.80 -3.18
N ASP A 108 5.34 -7.46 -3.22
CA ASP A 108 4.82 -6.21 -3.81
C ASP A 108 4.24 -5.25 -2.75
N SER A 109 4.86 -5.21 -1.58
CA SER A 109 4.43 -4.32 -0.49
C SER A 109 4.85 -2.87 -0.73
N PRO A 110 4.02 -1.87 -0.37
CA PRO A 110 4.41 -0.46 -0.42
C PRO A 110 5.50 -0.09 0.60
N HIS A 111 5.80 -0.99 1.54
CA HIS A 111 6.76 -0.77 2.61
C HIS A 111 8.15 -1.38 2.35
N ALA A 112 8.35 -2.01 1.20
CA ALA A 112 9.62 -2.59 0.78
C ALA A 112 9.88 -2.31 -0.71
N PRO A 113 11.15 -2.34 -1.17
CA PRO A 113 11.44 -2.40 -2.60
C PRO A 113 10.72 -3.59 -3.26
N ARG A 114 10.23 -3.41 -4.48
CA ARG A 114 9.55 -4.49 -5.21
C ARG A 114 10.46 -5.70 -5.38
N GLY A 115 9.95 -6.89 -5.07
CA GLY A 115 10.70 -8.15 -5.08
C GLY A 115 11.36 -8.50 -3.74
N GLU A 116 11.29 -7.62 -2.75
CA GLU A 116 11.72 -7.90 -1.37
C GLU A 116 10.51 -8.20 -0.48
N ILE A 117 10.66 -9.18 0.42
CA ILE A 117 9.63 -9.53 1.38
C ILE A 117 9.39 -8.36 2.34
N CYS A 118 8.12 -8.00 2.52
CA CYS A 118 7.68 -6.95 3.44
C CYS A 118 8.20 -7.15 4.88
N PRO A 119 8.87 -6.15 5.48
CA PRO A 119 9.35 -6.23 6.87
C PRO A 119 8.30 -5.83 7.92
N MET A 120 7.14 -5.29 7.49
CA MET A 120 6.18 -4.57 8.36
C MET A 120 5.14 -5.45 9.07
N ALA A 121 5.29 -6.78 9.03
CA ALA A 121 4.36 -7.70 9.69
C ALA A 121 4.22 -7.45 11.22
N ARG A 122 5.14 -6.71 11.84
CA ARG A 122 5.31 -6.56 13.29
C ARG A 122 4.78 -5.25 13.90
N MET A 123 3.98 -4.46 13.19
CA MET A 123 3.57 -3.13 13.70
C MET A 123 2.08 -2.83 13.59
N GLY A 124 1.22 -3.81 13.27
CA GLY A 124 -0.22 -3.57 13.06
C GLY A 124 -0.55 -2.88 11.73
N THR A 125 0.45 -2.42 10.98
CA THR A 125 0.34 -1.79 9.65
C THR A 125 -0.31 -2.67 8.58
N CYS A 126 -0.43 -3.98 8.81
CA CYS A 126 -1.20 -4.85 7.94
C CYS A 126 -2.65 -4.36 7.80
N PHE A 127 -3.28 -3.85 8.85
CA PHE A 127 -4.66 -3.36 8.79
C PHE A 127 -4.85 -2.03 8.05
N THR A 128 -3.76 -1.44 7.55
CA THR A 128 -3.78 -0.22 6.75
C THR A 128 -3.17 -0.43 5.37
N CYS A 129 -2.78 -1.66 5.04
CA CYS A 129 -2.02 -1.96 3.84
C CYS A 129 -2.95 -2.34 2.67
N PRO A 130 -2.72 -1.83 1.43
CA PRO A 130 -3.47 -2.24 0.24
C PRO A 130 -3.40 -3.72 -0.11
N ASN A 131 -2.32 -4.40 0.29
CA ASN A 131 -2.16 -5.83 0.04
C ASN A 131 -2.88 -6.68 1.09
N ALA A 132 -3.43 -6.08 2.15
CA ALA A 132 -4.06 -6.85 3.20
C ALA A 132 -5.46 -7.29 2.81
N ILE A 133 -5.75 -8.53 3.16
CA ILE A 133 -7.03 -9.19 3.00
C ILE A 133 -7.48 -9.57 4.41
N ILE A 134 -8.56 -8.95 4.86
CA ILE A 134 -9.09 -9.08 6.21
C ILE A 134 -10.40 -9.85 6.11
N THR A 135 -10.56 -10.82 6.98
CA THR A 135 -11.72 -11.71 7.07
C THR A 135 -12.06 -11.90 8.54
N VAL A 136 -13.15 -12.62 8.83
CA VAL A 136 -13.54 -12.95 10.21
C VAL A 136 -12.42 -13.63 11.01
N GLU A 137 -11.57 -14.44 10.36
CA GLU A 137 -10.46 -15.16 11.02
C GLU A 137 -9.40 -14.20 11.61
N HIS A 138 -9.34 -12.96 11.11
CA HIS A 138 -8.35 -11.97 11.50
C HIS A 138 -8.85 -11.05 12.63
N LEU A 139 -10.13 -11.17 13.03
CA LEU A 139 -10.74 -10.32 14.05
C LEU A 139 -10.01 -10.35 15.40
N PRO A 140 -9.53 -11.50 15.94
CA PRO A 140 -8.82 -11.48 17.22
C PRO A 140 -7.56 -10.60 17.18
N ALA A 141 -6.78 -10.66 16.10
CA ALA A 141 -5.61 -9.81 15.92
C ALA A 141 -5.99 -8.34 15.75
N LEU A 142 -7.07 -8.06 15.01
CA LEU A 142 -7.58 -6.71 14.79
C LEU A 142 -8.05 -6.05 16.10
N VAL A 143 -8.79 -6.78 16.93
CA VAL A 143 -9.25 -6.34 18.25
C VAL A 143 -8.04 -6.01 19.15
N LEU A 144 -7.04 -6.89 19.17
CA LEU A 144 -5.85 -6.69 19.99
C LEU A 144 -5.05 -5.45 19.53
N VAL A 145 -4.84 -5.29 18.22
CA VAL A 145 -4.15 -4.10 17.67
C VAL A 145 -4.93 -2.82 17.97
N ASN A 146 -6.26 -2.83 17.81
CA ASN A 146 -7.09 -1.67 18.11
C ASN A 146 -6.99 -1.23 19.59
N ALA A 147 -7.05 -2.20 20.51
CA ALA A 147 -6.91 -1.94 21.94
C ALA A 147 -5.51 -1.42 22.29
N VAL A 148 -4.47 -2.00 21.69
CA VAL A 148 -3.08 -1.58 21.89
C VAL A 148 -2.83 -0.17 21.37
N SER A 149 -3.42 0.18 20.22
CA SER A 149 -3.23 1.47 19.56
C SER A 149 -4.13 2.58 20.12
N ALA A 150 -4.95 2.30 21.13
CA ALA A 150 -5.87 3.28 21.71
C ALA A 150 -5.13 4.52 22.28
N PRO A 151 -5.67 5.72 22.09
CA PRO A 151 -5.04 6.97 22.53
C PRO A 151 -4.93 7.08 24.06
N ASP A 152 -5.82 6.42 24.80
CA ASP A 152 -5.89 6.48 26.26
C ASP A 152 -4.58 6.00 26.93
N ALA A 153 -3.82 5.14 26.25
CA ALA A 153 -2.55 4.62 26.73
C ALA A 153 -1.35 5.52 26.39
N ALA A 154 -1.52 6.66 25.71
CA ALA A 154 -0.42 7.47 25.21
C ALA A 154 0.12 8.50 26.23
N VAL A 155 1.43 8.50 26.51
CA VAL A 155 2.08 9.60 27.27
C VAL A 155 2.01 10.92 26.51
N ASN A 156 2.16 10.84 25.18
CA ASN A 156 2.37 11.99 24.31
C ASN A 156 1.42 11.90 23.09
N PRO A 157 0.34 12.70 23.06
CA PRO A 157 -0.63 12.67 21.97
C PRO A 157 -0.03 12.95 20.59
N THR A 158 0.93 13.86 20.48
CA THR A 158 1.59 14.19 19.20
C THR A 158 2.38 13.01 18.65
N THR A 159 3.04 12.25 19.52
CA THR A 159 3.83 11.10 19.11
C THR A 159 2.95 9.90 18.83
N TRP A 160 1.89 9.72 19.62
CA TRP A 160 0.85 8.74 19.34
C TRP A 160 0.23 8.97 17.96
N GLN A 161 -0.19 10.20 17.63
CA GLN A 161 -0.80 10.49 16.34
C GLN A 161 0.12 10.08 15.16
N LYS A 162 1.44 10.31 15.29
CA LYS A 162 2.43 9.99 14.26
C LYS A 162 2.68 8.49 14.07
N VAL A 163 2.51 7.69 15.12
CA VAL A 163 2.89 6.27 15.12
C VAL A 163 1.67 5.35 15.05
N TRP A 164 0.62 5.69 15.81
CA TRP A 164 -0.54 4.83 16.07
C TRP A 164 -1.86 5.40 15.56
N GLY A 165 -1.96 6.72 15.39
CA GLY A 165 -3.24 7.37 15.04
C GLY A 165 -3.92 6.75 13.82
N PHE A 166 -3.19 6.64 12.70
CA PHE A 166 -3.71 6.06 11.47
C PHE A 166 -4.10 4.57 11.61
N ILE A 167 -3.36 3.80 12.42
CA ILE A 167 -3.68 2.38 12.68
C ILE A 167 -4.95 2.29 13.53
N HIS A 168 -5.05 3.09 14.59
CA HIS A 168 -6.21 3.07 15.47
C HIS A 168 -7.48 3.49 14.72
N GLU A 169 -7.42 4.59 13.96
CA GLU A 169 -8.54 5.06 13.13
C GLU A 169 -9.01 4.00 12.14
N ALA A 170 -8.08 3.39 11.38
CA ALA A 170 -8.42 2.33 10.45
C ALA A 170 -9.03 1.11 11.16
N THR A 171 -8.43 0.64 12.26
CA THR A 171 -8.93 -0.54 12.97
C THR A 171 -10.30 -0.31 13.63
N VAL A 172 -10.59 0.90 14.13
CA VAL A 172 -11.95 1.27 14.58
C VAL A 172 -12.95 1.14 13.44
N THR A 173 -12.62 1.72 12.27
CA THR A 173 -13.50 1.68 11.11
C THR A 173 -13.71 0.25 10.62
N ILE A 174 -12.67 -0.57 10.52
CA ILE A 174 -12.77 -1.97 10.07
C ILE A 174 -13.64 -2.79 11.04
N LEU A 175 -13.46 -2.65 12.36
CA LEU A 175 -14.26 -3.38 13.35
C LEU A 175 -15.76 -3.08 13.24
N GLN A 176 -16.13 -1.88 12.79
CA GLN A 176 -17.54 -1.50 12.58
C GLN A 176 -18.16 -2.16 11.34
N MET A 177 -17.35 -2.71 10.44
CA MET A 177 -17.83 -3.39 9.23
C MET A 177 -18.26 -4.84 9.49
N PHE A 178 -17.83 -5.42 10.60
CA PHE A 178 -18.17 -6.80 10.96
C PHE A 178 -19.40 -6.87 11.86
N PRO A 179 -20.16 -7.99 11.81
CA PRO A 179 -21.21 -8.27 12.77
C PRO A 179 -20.71 -8.19 14.22
N ARG A 180 -21.52 -7.59 15.10
CA ARG A 180 -21.13 -7.34 16.50
C ARG A 180 -20.82 -8.61 17.27
N ASP A 181 -21.59 -9.66 17.04
CA ASP A 181 -21.39 -10.99 17.63
C ASP A 181 -20.04 -11.59 17.22
N ALA A 182 -19.64 -11.49 15.95
CA ALA A 182 -18.32 -11.94 15.50
C ALA A 182 -17.17 -11.16 16.18
N VAL A 183 -17.33 -9.84 16.36
CA VAL A 183 -16.35 -9.01 17.08
C VAL A 183 -16.27 -9.40 18.56
N GLU A 184 -17.41 -9.61 19.22
CA GLU A 184 -17.43 -10.01 20.63
C GLU A 184 -16.88 -11.42 20.85
N GLU A 185 -17.14 -12.36 19.95
CA GLU A 185 -16.52 -13.68 19.96
C GLU A 185 -14.99 -13.56 19.80
N ALA A 186 -14.53 -12.77 18.83
CA ALA A 186 -13.10 -12.56 18.60
C ALA A 186 -12.35 -11.95 19.80
N ARG A 187 -13.02 -11.13 20.64
CA ARG A 187 -12.43 -10.60 21.88
C ARG A 187 -12.00 -11.71 22.85
N LEU A 188 -12.70 -12.84 22.83
CA LEU A 188 -12.44 -13.98 23.72
C LEU A 188 -11.19 -14.78 23.31
N HIS A 189 -10.70 -14.60 22.08
CA HIS A 189 -9.59 -15.37 21.50
C HIS A 189 -8.35 -14.51 21.20
N THR A 190 -8.26 -13.32 21.82
CA THR A 190 -7.12 -12.40 21.60
C THR A 190 -5.79 -12.93 22.15
N ASP A 191 -5.82 -13.90 23.05
CA ASP A 191 -4.64 -14.59 23.62
C ASP A 191 -4.08 -15.68 22.69
N GLU A 192 -4.85 -16.13 21.70
CA GLU A 192 -4.45 -17.14 20.73
C GLU A 192 -3.62 -16.56 19.57
N VAL A 193 -3.63 -15.23 19.41
CA VAL A 193 -2.91 -14.53 18.33
C VAL A 193 -1.61 -13.92 18.83
N LEU A 194 -0.52 -14.20 18.12
CA LEU A 194 0.77 -13.58 18.39
C LEU A 194 0.88 -12.25 17.65
N VAL A 195 0.67 -11.15 18.38
CA VAL A 195 0.92 -9.80 17.86
C VAL A 195 2.21 -9.26 18.48
N ASP A 196 3.35 -9.52 17.81
CA ASP A 196 4.62 -8.89 18.15
C ASP A 196 4.64 -7.46 17.59
N LEU A 197 4.30 -6.48 18.42
CA LEU A 197 4.32 -5.06 18.07
C LEU A 197 5.70 -4.40 18.22
N GLY A 198 6.72 -5.22 18.47
CA GLY A 198 8.08 -4.80 18.76
C GLY A 198 8.21 -4.09 20.11
N LEU A 199 9.45 -3.88 20.52
CA LEU A 199 9.86 -3.14 21.73
C LEU A 199 9.47 -1.64 21.72
N ARG A 200 8.69 -1.16 20.74
CA ARG A 200 8.17 0.23 20.72
C ARG A 200 6.93 0.42 21.59
N HIS A 201 6.71 -0.47 22.56
CA HIS A 201 5.87 -0.23 23.73
C HIS A 201 6.35 0.94 24.61
N GLU A 202 7.52 1.54 24.35
CA GLU A 202 8.19 2.49 25.24
C GLU A 202 7.62 3.92 25.31
N MET A 203 6.48 4.24 24.68
CA MET A 203 5.85 5.55 24.83
C MET A 203 4.41 5.48 25.35
N ARG A 204 4.11 4.43 26.11
CA ARG A 204 2.85 4.34 26.86
C ARG A 204 2.94 5.05 28.20
N GLY A 205 1.84 5.69 28.58
CA GLY A 205 1.63 6.22 29.94
C GLY A 205 1.95 5.17 30.99
N PRO A 206 2.31 5.55 32.23
CA PRO A 206 2.34 4.57 33.31
C PRO A 206 1.00 3.82 33.33
N ALA A 207 1.07 2.50 33.54
CA ALA A 207 -0.10 1.62 33.53
C ALA A 207 -1.11 1.92 34.67
N ASP A 208 -0.71 2.75 35.63
CA ASP A 208 -1.50 3.13 36.79
C ASP A 208 -1.64 4.66 36.87
N ALA A 209 -2.87 5.16 36.66
CA ALA A 209 -3.34 6.47 37.10
C ALA A 209 -4.79 6.35 37.58
#